data_AF-A0A959Y3B3-F1
#
_entry.id   AF-A0A959Y3B3-F1
#
_cell.length_a   1.000
_cell.length_b   1.000
_cell.length_c   1.000
_cell.angle_alpha   90.00
_cell.angle_beta   90.00
_cell.angle_gamma   90.00
#
_symmetry.space_group_name_H-M   'P 1'
#
loop_
_entity.id
_entity.type
_entity.pdbx_description
1 polymer ?
#
loop_
_entity_poly.entity_id
_entity_poly.type
_entity_poly.pdbx_seq_one_letter_code
_entity_poly.pdbx_strand_id
1 'polypeptide(L)'
;QVKHKKLDGRRAWFKDLKKHAVIFESKKLYDNEMPGWIQGYVKFQKRRIGEREALLLAEHLGSDLARLTKQVEKLCIMAGEGEAITGDLIERIIGINKDYNIFELQNAIGANNAEKAQRIANYFASAPKDHPLVLTVGMLNAFFTKVALVHAGQGKSQGELASLLGVSPFFVKDYANA
;
A
#
# COMPACT_ATOMS: atom_id res chain seq x y z
N GLN A 1 -20.89 -24.97 0.21
CA GLN A 1 -19.88 -23.90 0.39
C GLN A 1 -20.09 -23.26 1.75
N VAL A 2 -19.11 -23.32 2.66
CA VAL A 2 -19.19 -22.57 3.93
C VAL A 2 -18.73 -21.15 3.65
N LYS A 3 -19.68 -20.28 3.30
CA LYS A 3 -19.44 -18.84 3.19
C LYS A 3 -19.12 -18.30 4.60
N HIS A 4 -17.96 -17.68 4.76
CA HIS A 4 -17.56 -16.81 5.88
C HIS A 4 -17.02 -17.41 7.20
N LYS A 5 -16.70 -18.70 7.31
CA LYS A 5 -16.06 -19.23 8.54
C LYS A 5 -14.86 -20.12 8.26
N LYS A 6 -13.72 -19.78 8.88
CA LYS A 6 -12.52 -20.62 8.92
C LYS A 6 -12.89 -21.99 9.49
N LEU A 7 -12.51 -23.04 8.79
CA LEU A 7 -12.69 -24.41 9.26
C LEU A 7 -11.76 -24.67 10.45
N ASP A 8 -12.29 -25.23 11.53
CA ASP A 8 -11.50 -25.55 12.73
C ASP A 8 -10.58 -26.74 12.46
N GLY A 9 -9.30 -26.45 12.22
CA GLY A 9 -8.28 -27.43 11.88
C GLY A 9 -7.97 -28.47 12.95
N ARG A 10 -8.52 -28.32 14.16
CA ARG A 10 -8.35 -29.29 15.26
C ARG A 10 -9.25 -30.52 15.13
N ARG A 11 -10.34 -30.44 14.35
CA ARG A 11 -11.33 -31.51 14.25
C ARG A 11 -10.79 -32.72 13.49
N ALA A 12 -11.16 -33.92 13.95
CA ALA A 12 -10.68 -35.19 13.39
C ALA A 12 -10.98 -35.32 11.88
N TRP A 13 -12.20 -34.95 11.45
CA TRP A 13 -12.58 -34.98 10.04
C TRP A 13 -11.77 -34.01 9.18
N PHE A 14 -11.33 -32.86 9.72
CA PHE A 14 -10.51 -31.90 8.96
C PHE A 14 -9.08 -32.43 8.79
N LYS A 15 -8.54 -33.09 9.83
CA LYS A 15 -7.25 -33.78 9.74
C LYS A 15 -7.26 -34.91 8.72
N ASP A 16 -8.38 -35.62 8.63
CA ASP A 16 -8.56 -36.69 7.65
C ASP A 16 -8.73 -36.15 6.23
N LEU A 17 -9.55 -35.11 6.06
CA LEU A 17 -9.71 -34.38 4.79
C LEU A 17 -8.37 -33.84 4.27
N LYS A 18 -7.49 -33.33 5.15
CA LYS A 18 -6.17 -32.82 4.77
C LYS A 18 -5.24 -33.88 4.18
N LYS A 19 -5.47 -35.17 4.46
CA LYS A 19 -4.70 -36.29 3.87
C LYS A 19 -5.15 -36.64 2.45
N HIS A 20 -6.40 -36.33 2.11
CA HIS A 20 -7.04 -36.78 0.85
C HIS A 20 -7.47 -35.63 -0.06
N ALA A 21 -7.39 -34.38 0.38
CA ALA A 21 -7.82 -33.21 -0.37
C ALA A 21 -6.82 -32.04 -0.27
N VAL A 22 -6.77 -31.23 -1.33
CA VAL A 22 -6.09 -29.93 -1.30
C VAL A 22 -6.98 -28.93 -0.58
N ILE A 23 -6.51 -28.43 0.55
CA ILE A 23 -7.21 -27.41 1.33
C ILE A 23 -6.63 -26.04 0.98
N PHE A 24 -7.46 -25.17 0.40
CA PHE A 24 -7.12 -23.78 0.10
C PHE A 24 -7.88 -22.84 1.05
N GLU A 25 -7.14 -22.06 1.85
CA GLU A 25 -7.70 -21.03 2.73
C GLU A 25 -7.40 -19.64 2.13
N SER A 26 -8.42 -18.99 1.59
CA SER A 26 -8.31 -17.60 1.14
C SER A 26 -8.44 -16.66 2.33
N LYS A 27 -7.32 -16.37 3.01
CA LYS A 27 -7.29 -15.37 4.07
C LYS A 27 -7.44 -13.97 3.46
N LYS A 28 -8.07 -13.06 4.21
CA LYS A 28 -8.05 -11.63 3.86
C LYS A 28 -6.61 -11.15 3.96
N LEU A 29 -6.12 -10.49 2.93
CA LEU A 29 -4.81 -9.82 2.94
C LEU A 29 -4.86 -8.66 3.94
N TYR A 30 -3.79 -8.52 4.71
CA TYR A 30 -3.58 -7.34 5.54
C TYR A 30 -3.10 -6.16 4.69
N ASP A 31 -3.37 -4.93 5.14
CA ASP A 31 -3.06 -3.72 4.35
C ASP A 31 -1.55 -3.62 4.01
N ASN A 32 -0.68 -4.08 4.91
CA ASN A 32 0.78 -4.12 4.70
C ASN A 32 1.23 -5.17 3.67
N GLU A 33 0.41 -6.17 3.35
CA GLU A 33 0.70 -7.19 2.33
C GLU A 33 0.25 -6.74 0.93
N MET A 34 -0.62 -5.72 0.85
CA MET A 34 -1.23 -5.26 -0.40
C MET A 34 -0.20 -4.78 -1.44
N PRO A 35 0.85 -4.00 -1.11
CA PRO A 35 1.84 -3.58 -2.10
C PRO A 35 2.56 -4.78 -2.75
N GLY A 36 2.95 -5.76 -1.94
CA GLY A 36 3.60 -6.98 -2.43
C GLY A 36 2.66 -7.83 -3.30
N TRP A 37 1.39 -7.92 -2.91
CA TRP A 37 0.38 -8.59 -3.72
C TRP A 37 0.18 -7.90 -5.08
N ILE A 38 0.10 -6.56 -5.11
CA ILE A 38 -0.05 -5.78 -6.35
C ILE A 38 1.13 -6.04 -7.29
N GLN A 39 2.36 -5.96 -6.78
CA GLN A 39 3.56 -6.24 -7.57
C GLN A 39 3.55 -7.65 -8.15
N GLY A 40 3.17 -8.65 -7.34
CA GLY A 40 3.04 -10.04 -7.77
C GLY A 40 1.98 -10.21 -8.86
N TYR A 41 0.81 -9.57 -8.71
CA TYR A 41 -0.28 -9.63 -9.68
C TYR A 41 0.08 -8.95 -11.01
N VAL A 42 0.70 -7.76 -10.96
CA VAL A 42 1.18 -7.04 -12.15
C VAL A 42 2.24 -7.86 -12.89
N LYS A 43 3.17 -8.48 -12.15
CA LYS A 43 4.19 -9.38 -12.73
C LYS A 43 3.57 -10.63 -13.35
N PHE A 44 2.56 -11.22 -12.72
CA PHE A 44 1.80 -12.35 -13.27
C PHE A 44 1.13 -11.97 -14.59
N GLN A 45 0.60 -10.75 -14.67
CA GLN A 45 0.10 -10.15 -15.89
C GLN A 45 1.21 -9.76 -16.87
N LYS A 46 2.49 -10.05 -16.64
CA LYS A 46 3.63 -9.67 -17.51
C LYS A 46 3.79 -8.16 -17.73
N ARG A 47 3.44 -7.36 -16.72
CA ARG A 47 3.70 -5.92 -16.67
C ARG A 47 4.71 -5.63 -15.56
N ARG A 48 5.19 -4.39 -15.49
CA ARG A 48 6.06 -3.90 -14.42
C ARG A 48 5.33 -2.81 -13.61
N ILE A 49 5.63 -2.70 -12.32
CA ILE A 49 5.18 -1.59 -11.47
C ILE A 49 6.28 -1.29 -10.47
N GLY A 50 6.51 -0.01 -10.19
CA GLY A 50 7.47 0.41 -9.17
C GLY A 50 6.93 0.22 -7.75
N GLU A 51 7.82 0.26 -6.78
CA GLU A 51 7.47 0.08 -5.37
C GLU A 51 6.56 1.20 -4.86
N ARG A 52 6.84 2.45 -5.26
CA ARG A 52 6.06 3.63 -4.89
C ARG A 52 4.66 3.61 -5.51
N GLU A 53 4.54 3.19 -6.78
CA GLU A 53 3.26 3.04 -7.47
C GLU A 53 2.39 1.95 -6.84
N ALA A 54 2.99 0.81 -6.50
CA ALA A 54 2.27 -0.28 -5.83
C ALA A 54 1.77 0.16 -4.44
N LEU A 55 2.60 0.88 -3.68
CA LEU A 55 2.20 1.44 -2.39
C LEU A 55 1.09 2.49 -2.55
N LEU A 56 1.18 3.38 -3.54
CA LEU A 56 0.16 4.38 -3.84
C LEU A 56 -1.20 3.75 -4.14
N LEU A 57 -1.22 2.68 -4.93
CA LEU A 57 -2.45 1.93 -5.21
C LEU A 57 -2.99 1.25 -3.96
N ALA A 58 -2.13 0.67 -3.11
CA ALA A 58 -2.54 0.03 -1.87
C ALA A 58 -3.17 1.02 -0.88
N GLU A 59 -2.55 2.18 -0.68
CA GLU A 59 -3.04 3.22 0.24
C GLU A 59 -4.39 3.81 -0.24
N HIS A 60 -4.57 3.98 -1.55
CA HIS A 60 -5.78 4.58 -2.10
C HIS A 60 -6.95 3.58 -2.23
N LEU A 61 -6.68 2.32 -2.61
CA LEU A 61 -7.73 1.32 -2.86
C LEU A 61 -8.06 0.47 -1.64
N GLY A 62 -7.16 0.39 -0.66
CA GLY A 62 -7.30 -0.40 0.56
C GLY A 62 -7.31 -1.92 0.34
N SER A 63 -7.74 -2.68 1.36
CA SER A 63 -7.76 -4.15 1.34
C SER A 63 -8.98 -4.79 0.68
N ASP A 64 -9.79 -4.04 -0.09
CA ASP A 64 -10.81 -4.65 -0.94
C ASP A 64 -10.15 -5.23 -2.20
N LEU A 65 -9.76 -6.50 -2.09
CA LEU A 65 -9.04 -7.20 -3.14
C LEU A 65 -9.83 -7.27 -4.47
N ALA A 66 -11.16 -7.36 -4.42
CA ALA A 66 -11.96 -7.44 -5.63
C ALA A 66 -11.95 -6.10 -6.38
N ARG A 67 -12.14 -4.99 -5.65
CA ARG A 67 -12.01 -3.64 -6.22
C ARG A 67 -10.61 -3.38 -6.75
N LEU A 68 -9.59 -3.74 -5.97
CA LEU A 68 -8.19 -3.51 -6.30
C LEU A 68 -7.76 -4.31 -7.53
N THR A 69 -8.12 -5.59 -7.63
CA THR A 69 -7.83 -6.43 -8.80
C THR A 69 -8.38 -5.79 -10.07
N LYS A 70 -9.64 -5.33 -10.05
CA LYS A 70 -10.28 -4.69 -11.22
C LYS A 70 -9.55 -3.43 -11.68
N GLN A 71 -9.09 -2.61 -10.73
CA GLN A 71 -8.35 -1.38 -11.05
C GLN A 71 -6.96 -1.70 -11.61
N VAL A 72 -6.25 -2.66 -11.00
CA VAL A 72 -4.93 -3.10 -11.48
C VAL A 72 -5.03 -3.76 -12.86
N GLU A 73 -6.07 -4.56 -13.14
CA GLU A 73 -6.32 -5.11 -14.47
C GLU A 73 -6.50 -4.02 -15.52
N LYS A 74 -7.29 -2.99 -15.22
CA LYS A 74 -7.46 -1.83 -16.11
C LYS A 74 -6.12 -1.17 -16.42
N LEU A 75 -5.25 -1.00 -15.41
CA LEU A 75 -3.90 -0.46 -15.61
C LEU A 75 -3.04 -1.38 -16.49
N CYS A 76 -3.06 -2.69 -16.26
CA CYS A 76 -2.32 -3.66 -17.07
C CYS A 76 -2.76 -3.67 -18.55
N ILE A 77 -4.06 -3.53 -18.81
CA ILE A 77 -4.60 -3.43 -20.17
C ILE A 77 -4.10 -2.13 -20.84
N MET A 78 -4.11 -1.02 -20.11
CA MET A 78 -3.73 0.29 -20.65
C MET A 78 -2.21 0.47 -20.81
N ALA A 79 -1.38 -0.21 -20.00
CA ALA A 79 0.07 -0.12 -20.10
C ALA A 79 0.61 -0.85 -21.35
N GLY A 80 0.00 -1.98 -21.74
CA GLY A 80 0.56 -2.89 -22.73
C GLY A 80 1.41 -4.01 -22.10
N GLU A 81 1.74 -5.06 -22.86
CA GLU A 81 2.57 -6.17 -22.37
C GLU A 81 4.04 -5.73 -22.26
N GLY A 82 4.73 -6.12 -21.18
CA GLY A 82 6.13 -5.74 -20.91
C GLY A 82 6.34 -4.31 -20.39
N GLU A 83 5.34 -3.45 -20.55
CA GLU A 83 5.39 -2.04 -20.14
C GLU A 83 5.20 -1.84 -18.63
N ALA A 84 5.63 -0.67 -18.17
CA ALA A 84 5.51 -0.26 -16.77
C ALA A 84 4.21 0.51 -16.52
N ILE A 85 3.57 0.21 -15.39
CA ILE A 85 2.51 1.03 -14.82
C ILE A 85 3.18 2.21 -14.13
N THR A 86 3.05 3.40 -14.72
CA THR A 86 3.66 4.65 -14.23
C THR A 86 2.68 5.45 -13.38
N GLY A 87 3.19 6.41 -12.60
CA GLY A 87 2.36 7.40 -11.90
C GLY A 87 1.40 8.15 -12.82
N ASP A 88 1.85 8.57 -14.01
CA ASP A 88 0.99 9.24 -15.00
C ASP A 88 -0.16 8.33 -15.48
N LEU A 89 0.12 7.04 -15.67
CA LEU A 89 -0.91 6.07 -16.04
C LEU A 89 -1.92 5.87 -14.90
N ILE A 90 -1.43 5.78 -13.66
CA ILE A 90 -2.28 5.66 -12.47
C ILE A 90 -3.20 6.88 -12.35
N GLU A 91 -2.65 8.08 -12.50
CA GLU A 91 -3.42 9.33 -12.45
C GLU A 91 -4.51 9.34 -13.51
N ARG A 92 -4.18 9.03 -14.77
CA ARG A 92 -5.14 9.04 -15.88
C ARG A 92 -6.26 7.99 -15.72
N ILE A 93 -5.95 6.83 -15.14
CA ILE A 93 -6.84 5.67 -15.16
C ILE A 93 -7.63 5.48 -13.86
N ILE A 94 -7.00 5.80 -12.72
CA ILE A 94 -7.54 5.65 -11.37
C ILE A 94 -7.94 7.01 -10.77
N GLY A 95 -7.29 8.10 -11.18
CA GLY A 95 -7.56 9.45 -10.66
C GLY A 95 -6.72 9.82 -9.43
N ILE A 96 -5.70 9.04 -9.09
CA ILE A 96 -4.77 9.41 -8.01
C ILE A 96 -3.81 10.45 -8.56
N ASN A 97 -3.93 11.69 -8.08
CA ASN A 97 -3.03 12.75 -8.48
C ASN A 97 -1.59 12.45 -7.99
N LYS A 98 -0.62 12.48 -8.90
CA LYS A 98 0.78 12.16 -8.58
C LYS A 98 1.46 13.19 -7.67
N ASP A 99 0.99 14.44 -7.70
CA ASP A 99 1.53 15.56 -6.93
C ASP A 99 0.71 15.86 -5.65
N TYR A 100 -0.53 15.36 -5.58
CA TYR A 100 -1.47 15.58 -4.49
C TYR A 100 -1.98 14.25 -3.91
N ASN A 101 -1.08 13.50 -3.26
CA ASN A 101 -1.39 12.26 -2.56
C ASN A 101 -0.73 12.22 -1.17
N ILE A 102 -0.96 11.13 -0.42
CA ILE A 102 -0.53 11.03 0.98
C ILE A 102 1.00 11.09 1.14
N PHE A 103 1.78 10.55 0.19
CA PHE A 103 3.24 10.66 0.24
C PHE A 103 3.69 12.09 0.02
N GLU A 104 3.07 12.80 -0.93
CA GLU A 104 3.39 14.21 -1.17
C GLU A 104 3.02 15.09 0.02
N LEU A 105 1.94 14.75 0.74
CA LEU A 105 1.59 15.42 1.99
C LEU A 105 2.64 15.15 3.08
N GLN A 106 3.04 13.89 3.28
CA GLN A 106 4.08 13.50 4.24
C GLN A 106 5.43 14.16 3.92
N ASN A 107 5.83 14.15 2.65
CA ASN A 107 7.07 14.79 2.19
C ASN A 107 7.04 16.30 2.42
N ALA A 108 5.92 16.96 2.12
CA ALA A 108 5.78 18.39 2.36
C ALA A 108 5.85 18.73 3.85
N ILE A 109 5.25 17.91 4.71
CA ILE A 109 5.30 18.08 6.17
C ILE A 109 6.72 17.85 6.69
N GLY A 110 7.38 16.73 6.34
CA GLY A 110 8.75 16.42 6.77
C GLY A 110 9.78 17.46 6.28
N ALA A 111 9.59 17.99 5.07
CA ALA A 111 10.45 19.06 4.55
C ALA A 111 10.12 20.46 5.13
N ASN A 112 9.20 20.57 6.09
CA ASN A 112 8.68 21.85 6.61
C ASN A 112 8.16 22.81 5.52
N ASN A 113 7.66 22.27 4.40
CA ASN A 113 7.06 23.04 3.33
C ASN A 113 5.56 23.25 3.59
N ALA A 114 5.26 24.23 4.46
CA ALA A 114 3.89 24.54 4.88
C ALA A 114 2.97 24.92 3.72
N GLU A 115 3.47 25.63 2.70
CA GLU A 115 2.69 26.03 1.54
C GLU A 115 2.21 24.81 0.74
N LYS A 116 3.12 23.89 0.39
CA LYS A 116 2.77 22.66 -0.34
C LYS A 116 1.85 21.77 0.51
N ALA A 117 2.15 21.61 1.80
CA ALA A 117 1.32 20.83 2.70
C ALA A 117 -0.12 21.38 2.77
N GLN A 118 -0.29 22.70 2.86
CA GLN A 118 -1.61 23.33 2.90
C GLN A 118 -2.36 23.16 1.58
N ARG A 119 -1.69 23.28 0.43
CA ARG A 119 -2.30 23.03 -0.88
C ARG A 119 -2.83 21.60 -1.00
N ILE A 120 -2.05 20.62 -0.55
CA ILE A 120 -2.46 19.21 -0.56
C ILE A 120 -3.60 18.95 0.43
N ALA A 121 -3.55 19.53 1.63
CA ALA A 121 -4.63 19.44 2.61
C ALA A 121 -5.95 20.02 2.07
N ASN A 122 -5.89 21.18 1.40
CA ASN A 122 -7.06 21.78 0.76
C ASN A 122 -7.61 20.90 -0.37
N TYR A 123 -6.73 20.27 -1.17
CA TYR A 123 -7.14 19.30 -2.19
C TYR A 123 -7.87 18.10 -1.56
N PHE A 124 -7.33 17.53 -0.47
CA PHE A 124 -7.99 16.42 0.24
C PHE A 124 -9.35 16.83 0.80
N ALA A 125 -9.44 18.03 1.39
CA ALA A 125 -10.69 18.57 1.91
C ALA A 125 -11.75 18.78 0.82
N SER A 126 -11.35 19.03 -0.42
CA SER A 126 -12.26 19.18 -1.56
C SER A 126 -12.85 17.84 -2.06
N ALA A 127 -12.19 16.71 -1.75
CA ALA A 127 -12.58 15.37 -2.18
C ALA A 127 -12.59 14.36 -0.99
N PRO A 128 -13.43 14.58 0.04
CA PRO A 128 -13.40 13.81 1.29
C PRO A 128 -13.83 12.35 1.14
N LYS A 129 -14.48 11.98 0.03
CA LYS A 129 -14.79 10.58 -0.31
C LYS A 129 -13.55 9.80 -0.74
N ASP A 130 -12.65 10.46 -1.48
CA ASP A 130 -11.41 9.88 -1.99
C ASP A 130 -10.26 10.02 -0.97
N HIS A 131 -10.37 11.03 -0.10
CA HIS A 131 -9.43 11.29 0.99
C HIS A 131 -10.16 11.38 2.35
N PRO A 132 -10.67 10.26 2.89
CA PRO A 132 -11.34 10.28 4.19
C PRO A 132 -10.41 10.81 5.29
N LEU A 133 -10.90 11.79 6.07
CA LEU A 133 -10.11 12.44 7.11
C LEU A 133 -9.52 11.44 8.12
N VAL A 134 -10.33 10.47 8.56
CA VAL A 134 -9.90 9.45 9.53
C VAL A 134 -8.71 8.63 9.01
N LEU A 135 -8.75 8.23 7.74
CA LEU A 135 -7.65 7.49 7.12
C LEU A 135 -6.41 8.38 6.96
N THR A 136 -6.60 9.61 6.49
CA THR A 136 -5.51 10.58 6.33
C THR A 136 -4.78 10.82 7.65
N VAL A 137 -5.52 11.08 8.73
CA VAL A 137 -4.95 11.28 10.08
C VAL A 137 -4.24 10.01 10.57
N GLY A 138 -4.82 8.83 10.33
CA GLY A 138 -4.18 7.55 10.66
C GLY A 138 -2.84 7.35 9.94
N MET A 139 -2.78 7.68 8.65
CA MET A 139 -1.55 7.61 7.84
C MET A 139 -0.50 8.63 8.31
N LEU A 140 -0.91 9.85 8.68
CA LEU A 140 -0.01 10.86 9.26
C LEU A 140 0.51 10.42 10.63
N ASN A 141 -0.33 9.83 11.48
CA ASN A 141 0.11 9.29 12.77
C ASN A 141 1.15 8.17 12.56
N ALA A 142 0.92 7.27 11.61
CA ALA A 142 1.89 6.23 11.26
C ALA A 142 3.22 6.82 10.74
N PHE A 143 3.15 7.88 9.94
CA PHE A 143 4.33 8.62 9.47
C PHE A 143 5.12 9.23 10.65
N PHE A 144 4.49 10.01 11.51
CA PHE A 144 5.16 10.62 12.67
C PHE A 144 5.71 9.58 13.66
N THR A 145 5.01 8.46 13.83
CA THR A 145 5.52 7.33 14.64
C THR A 145 6.83 6.80 14.06
N LYS A 146 6.92 6.64 12.75
CA LYS A 146 8.15 6.19 12.07
C LYS A 146 9.27 7.23 12.17
N VAL A 147 8.96 8.52 11.99
CA VAL A 147 9.93 9.61 12.17
C VAL A 147 10.50 9.59 13.59
N ALA A 148 9.66 9.49 14.62
CA ALA A 148 10.10 9.38 16.01
C ALA A 148 11.00 8.16 16.26
N LEU A 149 10.68 7.00 15.66
CA LEU A 149 11.52 5.80 15.74
C LEU A 149 12.88 5.98 15.07
N VAL A 150 12.96 6.70 13.94
CA VAL A 150 14.25 7.02 13.31
C VAL A 150 15.10 7.91 14.23
N HIS A 151 14.51 8.95 14.82
CA HIS A 151 15.22 9.80 15.79
C HIS A 151 15.67 9.04 17.04
N ALA A 152 14.87 8.10 17.55
CA ALA A 152 15.26 7.24 18.67
C ALA A 152 16.33 6.20 18.29
N GLY A 153 16.42 5.85 16.99
CA GLY A 153 17.36 4.87 16.43
C GLY A 153 18.65 5.46 15.87
N GLN A 154 19.07 6.66 16.31
CA GLN A 154 20.29 7.31 15.82
C GLN A 154 21.52 6.38 15.88
N GLY A 155 22.33 6.40 14.82
CA GLY A 155 23.54 5.56 14.69
C GLY A 155 23.29 4.18 14.07
N LYS A 156 22.03 3.78 13.85
CA LYS A 156 21.69 2.56 13.11
C LYS A 156 21.92 2.73 11.61
N SER A 157 22.31 1.65 10.94
CA SER A 157 22.39 1.57 9.49
C SER A 157 21.01 1.64 8.84
N GLN A 158 20.96 1.95 7.53
CA GLN A 158 19.71 1.99 6.77
C GLN A 158 18.93 0.66 6.83
N GLY A 159 19.64 -0.49 6.84
CA GLY A 159 19.01 -1.80 6.95
C GLY A 159 18.38 -2.05 8.33
N GLU A 160 19.08 -1.67 9.41
CA GLU A 160 18.55 -1.78 10.77
C GLU A 160 17.35 -0.86 11.00
N LEU A 161 17.38 0.35 10.43
CA LEU A 161 16.23 1.26 10.43
C LEU A 161 15.06 0.69 9.63
N ALA A 162 15.29 0.10 8.45
CA ALA A 162 14.25 -0.55 7.66
C ALA A 162 13.51 -1.64 8.47
N SER A 163 14.28 -2.50 9.15
CA SER A 163 13.72 -3.53 10.03
C SER A 163 12.96 -2.95 11.23
N LEU A 164 13.49 -1.89 11.85
CA LEU A 164 12.82 -1.21 12.97
C LEU A 164 11.48 -0.58 12.56
N LEU A 165 11.43 0.02 11.37
CA LEU A 165 10.25 0.71 10.85
C LEU A 165 9.23 -0.23 10.21
N GLY A 166 9.62 -1.48 9.90
CA GLY A 166 8.81 -2.42 9.15
C GLY A 166 8.53 -1.95 7.72
N VAL A 167 9.48 -1.25 7.10
CA VAL A 167 9.38 -0.73 5.72
C VAL A 167 10.55 -1.25 4.87
N SER A 168 10.40 -1.20 3.55
CA SER A 168 11.51 -1.46 2.63
C SER A 168 12.64 -0.46 2.85
N PRO A 169 13.92 -0.88 2.71
CA PRO A 169 15.07 0.03 2.78
C PRO A 169 14.95 1.27 1.89
N PHE A 170 14.21 1.18 0.78
CA PHE A 170 13.94 2.27 -0.14
C PHE A 170 13.29 3.49 0.55
N PHE A 171 12.32 3.26 1.45
CA PHE A 171 11.55 4.32 2.10
C PHE A 171 12.19 4.88 3.38
N VAL A 172 13.29 4.28 3.88
CA VAL A 172 13.94 4.74 5.12
C VAL A 172 14.36 6.21 5.01
N LYS A 173 14.83 6.62 3.83
CA LYS A 173 15.27 8.00 3.59
C LYS A 173 14.13 9.02 3.72
N ASP A 174 12.91 8.63 3.35
CA ASP A 174 11.74 9.51 3.44
C ASP A 174 11.40 9.87 4.89
N TYR A 175 11.71 8.97 5.83
CA TYR A 175 11.54 9.21 7.28
C TYR A 175 12.78 9.83 7.93
N ALA A 176 13.98 9.52 7.43
CA ALA A 176 15.22 10.05 8.00
C ALA A 176 15.50 11.51 7.62
N ASN A 177 14.93 11.96 6.49
CA ASN A 177 15.04 13.35 6.03
C ASN A 177 13.87 14.25 6.49
N ALA A 178 12.94 13.69 7.27
CA ALA A 178 11.76 14.37 7.77
C ALA A 178 11.96 15.02 9.14
#